data_AF-A0A928S5E3-F1
#
_entry.id   AF-A0A928S5E3-F1
#
_cell.length_a   1.000
_cell.length_b   1.000
_cell.length_c   1.000
_cell.angle_alpha   90.00
_cell.angle_beta   90.00
_cell.angle_gamma   90.00
#
_symmetry.space_group_name_H-M   'P 1'
#
loop_
_entity.id
_entity.type
_entity.pdbx_description
1 polymer ?
#
loop_
_entity_poly.entity_id
_entity_poly.type
_entity_poly.pdbx_seq_one_letter_code
_entity_poly.pdbx_strand_id
1 'polypeptide(L)'
;MPGPEGGAFAAAGSVENLRKVGYSLTPDDPQEKVMNPGSPPIDADATPPAPPCPLCGQVRKHSKWVKFYTGYVCASCSERFIERRWMAYLIDMIALGVFWTAVGLILRAWTGALMASDLTELVLSPCVVAATPCWPLPLMNVTAQPGAPGSLNLLIPFFFLLSLLCKDGFRGQSPGKAAFGLRVVYCRDLTPISFGASLKRNLNHYSRMWSAIRAAGFSSRERSFRGAPRSRE
;
A
#
# COMPACT_ATOMS: atom_id res chain seq x y z
N MET A 1 -34.86 7.84 9.65
CA MET A 1 -33.42 7.67 9.33
C MET A 1 -33.33 6.66 8.19
N PRO A 2 -32.91 7.05 6.98
CA PRO A 2 -32.80 6.10 5.86
C PRO A 2 -31.57 5.20 6.07
N GLY A 3 -31.78 3.89 5.94
CA GLY A 3 -30.77 2.86 6.19
C GLY A 3 -29.69 2.78 5.09
N PRO A 4 -28.57 2.08 5.37
CA PRO A 4 -27.48 1.94 4.42
C PRO A 4 -27.85 0.84 3.41
N GLU A 5 -28.63 1.18 2.40
CA GLU A 5 -28.73 0.30 1.24
C GLU A 5 -27.35 0.22 0.58
N GLY A 6 -26.86 -1.01 0.45
CA GLY A 6 -25.58 -1.36 -0.13
C GLY A 6 -25.48 -0.86 -1.56
N GLY A 7 -24.93 0.34 -1.71
CA GLY A 7 -24.42 0.83 -2.97
C GLY A 7 -23.25 -0.04 -3.38
N ALA A 8 -23.53 -1.12 -4.11
CA ALA A 8 -22.62 -1.62 -5.13
C ALA A 8 -22.36 -0.45 -6.09
N PHE A 9 -21.40 0.37 -5.71
CA PHE A 9 -21.03 1.59 -6.42
C PHE A 9 -20.78 1.20 -7.87
N ALA A 10 -21.56 1.83 -8.75
CA ALA A 10 -21.48 1.79 -10.20
C ALA A 10 -20.09 2.26 -10.71
N ALA A 11 -19.03 1.52 -10.41
CA ALA A 11 -17.70 1.77 -10.94
C ALA A 11 -17.68 1.63 -12.48
N ALA A 12 -18.55 0.78 -13.03
CA ALA A 12 -18.74 0.67 -14.47
C ALA A 12 -19.37 1.92 -15.09
N GLY A 13 -20.29 2.61 -14.38
CA GLY A 13 -20.95 3.82 -14.88
C GLY A 13 -20.05 5.07 -14.89
N SER A 14 -18.99 5.09 -14.06
CA SER A 14 -18.03 6.20 -14.03
C SER A 14 -17.12 6.19 -15.26
N VAL A 15 -16.78 5.00 -15.80
CA VAL A 15 -15.88 4.86 -16.94
C VAL A 15 -16.55 5.27 -18.26
N GLU A 16 -17.78 4.81 -18.50
CA GLU A 16 -18.56 5.19 -19.69
C GLU A 16 -18.83 6.70 -19.71
N ASN A 17 -19.12 7.29 -18.54
CA ASN A 17 -19.30 8.74 -18.40
C ASN A 17 -18.01 9.52 -18.63
N LEU A 18 -16.85 9.06 -18.15
CA LEU A 18 -15.57 9.72 -18.44
C LEU A 18 -15.26 9.75 -19.94
N ARG A 19 -15.65 8.70 -20.68
CA ARG A 19 -15.50 8.64 -22.15
C ARG A 19 -16.49 9.55 -22.87
N LYS A 20 -17.73 9.63 -22.40
CA LYS A 20 -18.79 10.51 -22.98
C LYS A 20 -18.54 11.99 -22.77
N VAL A 21 -17.83 12.38 -21.71
CA VAL A 21 -17.56 13.80 -21.40
C VAL A 21 -16.40 14.37 -22.24
N GLY A 22 -15.79 13.59 -23.15
CA GLY A 22 -14.85 14.13 -24.13
C GLY A 22 -13.57 14.70 -23.51
N TYR A 23 -13.19 14.25 -22.32
CA TYR A 23 -11.89 14.59 -21.74
C TYR A 23 -10.78 13.94 -22.57
N SER A 24 -10.22 14.71 -23.50
CA SER A 24 -8.96 14.35 -24.15
C SER A 24 -7.86 14.34 -23.09
N LEU A 25 -7.24 13.17 -22.88
CA LEU A 25 -6.18 12.94 -21.88
C LEU A 25 -4.79 13.41 -22.36
N THR A 26 -4.72 14.31 -23.35
CA THR A 26 -3.45 14.86 -23.83
C THR A 26 -2.85 15.78 -22.75
N PRO A 27 -1.68 15.44 -22.17
CA PRO A 27 -1.14 16.17 -21.01
C PRO A 27 -0.59 17.57 -21.33
N ASP A 28 -0.45 17.92 -22.60
CA ASP A 28 0.21 19.15 -23.03
C ASP A 28 -0.62 19.79 -24.15
N ASP A 29 -1.48 20.72 -23.79
CA ASP A 29 -1.73 21.88 -24.64
C ASP A 29 -1.91 23.08 -23.71
N PRO A 30 -0.92 23.98 -23.61
CA PRO A 30 -1.24 25.36 -23.30
C PRO A 30 -2.30 25.74 -24.32
N GLN A 31 -3.47 26.20 -23.87
CA GLN A 31 -4.44 26.80 -24.78
C GLN A 31 -3.84 28.09 -25.36
N GLU A 32 -2.95 27.93 -26.33
CA GLU A 32 -2.52 28.98 -27.24
C GLU A 32 -3.73 29.26 -28.12
N LYS A 33 -4.57 30.13 -27.57
CA LYS A 33 -5.78 30.63 -28.16
C LYS A 33 -5.39 31.33 -29.47
N VAL A 34 -5.43 30.60 -30.59
CA VAL A 34 -5.39 31.17 -31.94
C VAL A 34 -6.63 32.06 -32.04
N MET A 35 -6.41 33.34 -31.75
CA MET A 35 -7.43 34.35 -31.61
C MET A 35 -7.86 34.73 -33.03
N ASN A 36 -8.95 34.12 -33.50
CA ASN A 36 -9.54 34.40 -34.79
C ASN A 36 -10.26 35.77 -34.70
N PRO A 37 -9.80 36.83 -35.38
CA PRO A 37 -10.24 38.21 -35.13
C PRO A 37 -11.63 38.57 -35.71
N GLY A 38 -12.46 37.58 -36.06
CA GLY A 38 -13.76 37.79 -36.72
C GLY A 38 -14.99 37.31 -35.96
N SER A 39 -14.86 36.77 -34.73
CA SER A 39 -16.03 36.32 -33.98
C SER A 39 -16.84 37.51 -33.44
N PRO A 40 -18.18 37.53 -33.60
CA PRO A 40 -19.03 38.56 -33.00
C PRO A 40 -18.83 38.60 -31.48
N PRO A 41 -19.07 39.76 -30.82
CA PRO A 41 -18.94 39.89 -29.37
C PRO A 41 -19.87 38.88 -28.70
N ILE A 42 -19.29 37.79 -28.21
CA ILE A 42 -19.96 36.83 -27.34
C ILE A 42 -20.24 37.59 -26.05
N ASP A 43 -21.51 37.64 -25.64
CA ASP A 43 -21.95 38.24 -24.38
C ASP A 43 -21.00 37.83 -23.26
N ALA A 44 -20.17 38.79 -22.82
CA ALA A 44 -18.98 38.54 -21.99
C ALA A 44 -19.30 38.06 -20.56
N ASP A 45 -20.57 37.81 -20.24
CA ASP A 45 -21.05 37.53 -18.89
C ASP A 45 -21.50 36.07 -18.70
N ALA A 46 -21.59 35.27 -19.77
CA ALA A 46 -21.96 33.86 -19.67
C ALA A 46 -20.71 32.99 -19.39
N THR A 47 -20.23 33.00 -18.14
CA THR A 47 -19.23 32.01 -17.72
C THR A 47 -19.81 30.60 -17.92
N PRO A 48 -19.15 29.70 -18.68
CA PRO A 48 -19.68 28.37 -18.94
C PRO A 48 -19.92 27.64 -17.61
N PRO A 49 -21.03 26.88 -17.49
CA PRO A 49 -21.34 26.18 -16.26
C PRO A 49 -20.24 25.18 -15.93
N ALA A 50 -19.82 25.16 -14.66
CA ALA A 50 -18.78 24.25 -14.19
C ALA A 50 -19.16 22.79 -14.48
N PRO A 51 -18.24 21.95 -15.01
CA PRO A 51 -18.53 20.56 -15.29
C PRO A 51 -18.90 19.81 -14.00
N PRO A 52 -19.78 18.79 -14.05
CA PRO A 52 -20.08 17.95 -12.89
C PRO A 52 -18.87 17.12 -12.47
N CYS A 53 -18.73 16.85 -11.17
CA CYS A 53 -17.61 16.05 -10.66
C CYS A 53 -17.69 14.60 -11.20
N PRO A 54 -16.60 14.02 -11.74
CA PRO A 54 -16.65 12.69 -12.37
C PRO A 54 -16.88 11.54 -11.38
N LEU A 55 -16.66 11.76 -10.08
CA LEU A 55 -16.83 10.75 -9.03
C LEU A 55 -18.24 10.73 -8.44
N CYS A 56 -18.87 11.89 -8.28
CA CYS A 56 -20.18 11.99 -7.63
C CYS A 56 -21.30 12.57 -8.51
N GLY A 57 -20.97 13.05 -9.71
CA GLY A 57 -21.90 13.70 -10.64
C GLY A 57 -22.40 15.08 -10.20
N GLN A 58 -22.03 15.56 -9.02
CA GLN A 58 -22.54 16.83 -8.48
C GLN A 58 -21.79 18.02 -9.04
N VAL A 59 -22.52 19.08 -9.40
CA VAL A 59 -21.95 20.40 -9.72
C VAL A 59 -21.65 21.12 -8.41
N ARG A 60 -20.39 21.51 -8.19
CA ARG A 60 -19.91 22.19 -6.98
C ARG A 60 -19.15 23.45 -7.37
N LYS A 61 -19.18 24.46 -6.49
CA LYS A 61 -18.41 25.71 -6.68
C LYS A 61 -16.91 25.41 -6.88
N HIS A 62 -16.27 26.16 -7.80
CA HIS A 62 -14.88 25.95 -8.23
C HIS A 62 -13.84 25.97 -7.08
N SER A 63 -14.09 26.70 -6.00
CA SER A 63 -13.18 26.79 -4.84
C SER A 63 -12.93 25.46 -4.11
N LYS A 64 -13.72 24.42 -4.38
CA LYS A 64 -13.57 23.09 -3.76
C LYS A 64 -13.05 22.03 -4.72
N TRP A 65 -12.45 22.41 -5.84
CA TRP A 65 -11.88 21.47 -6.80
C TRP A 65 -10.41 21.23 -6.50
N VAL A 66 -10.04 19.96 -6.42
CA VAL A 66 -8.68 19.51 -6.18
C VAL A 66 -8.20 18.78 -7.44
N LYS A 67 -6.98 19.08 -7.88
CA LYS A 67 -6.35 18.35 -8.99
C LYS A 67 -6.06 16.92 -8.52
N PHE A 68 -6.67 15.95 -9.16
CA PHE A 68 -6.60 14.54 -8.82
C PHE A 68 -6.14 13.74 -10.05
N TYR A 69 -4.86 13.36 -10.04
CA TYR A 69 -4.16 12.80 -11.19
C TYR A 69 -4.22 13.72 -12.42
N THR A 70 -5.00 13.33 -13.44
CA THR A 70 -5.13 14.03 -14.72
C THR A 70 -6.35 14.95 -14.79
N GLY A 71 -7.25 14.89 -13.81
CA GLY A 71 -8.50 15.66 -13.81
C GLY A 71 -8.70 16.48 -12.54
N TYR A 72 -9.80 17.22 -12.49
CA TYR A 72 -10.25 17.91 -11.29
C TYR A 72 -11.43 17.14 -10.68
N VAL A 73 -11.45 17.01 -9.34
CA VAL A 73 -12.56 16.39 -8.60
C VAL A 73 -12.95 17.23 -7.40
N CYS A 74 -14.14 16.96 -6.83
CA CYS A 74 -14.59 17.61 -5.62
C CYS A 74 -13.68 17.23 -4.43
N ALA A 75 -13.35 18.19 -3.55
CA ALA A 75 -12.48 17.96 -2.38
C ALA A 75 -12.95 16.77 -1.51
N SER A 76 -14.25 16.73 -1.19
CA SER A 76 -14.83 15.62 -0.43
C SER A 76 -14.69 14.25 -1.12
N CYS A 77 -14.74 14.23 -2.46
CA CYS A 77 -14.57 13.02 -3.26
C CYS A 77 -13.11 12.55 -3.21
N SER A 78 -12.16 13.50 -3.30
CA SER A 78 -10.73 13.24 -3.17
C SER A 78 -10.39 12.69 -1.79
N GLU A 79 -10.90 13.31 -0.72
CA GLU A 79 -10.67 12.89 0.67
C GLU A 79 -11.20 11.47 0.91
N ARG A 80 -12.47 11.20 0.59
CA ARG A 80 -13.06 9.86 0.72
C ARG A 80 -12.30 8.79 -0.07
N PHE A 81 -11.78 9.15 -1.24
CA PHE A 81 -10.98 8.23 -2.04
C PHE A 81 -9.63 7.94 -1.39
N ILE A 82 -8.97 8.96 -0.84
CA ILE A 82 -7.72 8.80 -0.08
C ILE A 82 -7.96 7.90 1.14
N GLU A 83 -9.02 8.15 1.92
CA GLU A 83 -9.38 7.33 3.09
C GLU A 83 -9.59 5.86 2.73
N ARG A 84 -10.36 5.57 1.67
CA ARG A 84 -10.56 4.19 1.19
C ARG A 84 -9.24 3.51 0.80
N ARG A 85 -8.30 4.25 0.22
CA ARG A 85 -6.97 3.71 -0.14
C ARG A 85 -6.11 3.42 1.07
N TRP A 86 -6.12 4.30 2.07
CA TRP A 86 -5.43 4.07 3.33
C TRP A 86 -5.99 2.85 4.07
N MET A 87 -7.32 2.75 4.16
CA MET A 87 -7.96 1.59 4.78
C MET A 87 -7.70 0.29 4.01
N ALA A 88 -7.77 0.32 2.67
CA ALA A 88 -7.40 -0.83 1.85
C ALA A 88 -5.94 -1.27 2.09
N TYR A 89 -5.01 -0.31 2.19
CA TYR A 89 -3.62 -0.60 2.50
C TYR A 89 -3.46 -1.23 3.90
N LEU A 90 -4.15 -0.69 4.91
CA LEU A 90 -4.13 -1.22 6.27
C LEU A 90 -4.64 -2.67 6.32
N ILE A 91 -5.77 -2.95 5.67
CA ILE A 91 -6.32 -4.31 5.58
C ILE A 91 -5.32 -5.25 4.90
N ASP A 92 -4.68 -4.82 3.81
CA ASP A 92 -3.65 -5.62 3.14
C ASP A 92 -2.48 -5.95 4.08
N MET A 93 -2.00 -4.99 4.90
CA MET A 93 -0.93 -5.23 5.86
C MET A 93 -1.33 -6.26 6.91
N ILE A 94 -2.55 -6.13 7.47
CA ILE A 94 -3.06 -7.04 8.49
C ILE A 94 -3.22 -8.45 7.90
N ALA A 95 -3.84 -8.56 6.73
CA ALA A 95 -4.07 -9.83 6.06
C ALA A 95 -2.75 -10.56 5.74
N LEU A 96 -1.77 -9.84 5.20
CA LEU A 96 -0.44 -10.40 4.94
C LEU A 96 0.29 -10.76 6.24
N GLY A 97 0.17 -9.93 7.28
CA GLY A 97 0.78 -10.20 8.59
C GLY A 97 0.24 -11.47 9.24
N VAL A 98 -1.08 -11.64 9.25
CA VAL A 98 -1.76 -12.85 9.74
C VAL A 98 -1.34 -14.07 8.91
N PHE A 99 -1.35 -13.95 7.58
CA PHE A 99 -0.96 -15.03 6.68
C PHE A 99 0.48 -15.51 6.94
N TRP A 100 1.45 -14.60 6.96
CA TRP A 100 2.86 -14.96 7.18
C TRP A 100 3.14 -15.46 8.60
N THR A 101 2.41 -14.95 9.60
CA THR A 101 2.48 -15.48 10.98
C THR A 101 1.99 -16.92 11.04
N ALA A 102 0.86 -17.23 10.40
CA ALA A 102 0.34 -18.59 10.33
C ALA A 102 1.31 -19.53 9.61
N VAL A 103 1.87 -19.11 8.46
CA VAL A 103 2.89 -19.88 7.73
C VAL A 103 4.10 -20.15 8.62
N GLY A 104 4.60 -19.15 9.36
CA GLY A 104 5.72 -19.31 10.29
C GLY A 104 5.44 -20.32 11.41
N LEU A 105 4.23 -20.30 11.99
CA LEU A 105 3.81 -21.26 13.00
C LEU A 105 3.71 -22.69 12.44
N ILE A 106 3.14 -22.85 11.24
CA ILE A 106 3.03 -24.14 10.56
C ILE A 106 4.42 -24.70 10.25
N LEU A 107 5.32 -23.89 9.68
CA LEU A 107 6.69 -24.31 9.39
C LEU A 107 7.43 -24.71 10.66
N ARG A 108 7.27 -23.96 11.76
CA ARG A 108 7.89 -24.28 13.05
C ARG A 108 7.34 -25.58 13.65
N ALA A 109 6.03 -25.81 13.55
CA ALA A 109 5.42 -27.06 14.00
C ALA A 109 5.92 -28.25 13.16
N TRP A 110 6.03 -28.06 11.84
CA TRP A 110 6.50 -29.09 10.91
C TRP A 110 7.98 -29.45 11.15
N THR A 111 8.87 -28.46 11.32
CA THR A 111 10.28 -28.75 11.65
C THR A 111 10.45 -29.34 13.04
N GLY A 112 9.66 -28.92 14.03
CA GLY A 112 9.65 -29.53 15.37
C GLY A 112 9.23 -30.99 15.35
N ALA A 113 8.23 -31.34 14.54
CA ALA A 113 7.79 -32.72 14.37
C ALA A 113 8.87 -33.60 13.71
N LEU A 114 9.57 -33.08 12.69
CA LEU A 114 10.67 -33.80 12.03
C LEU A 114 11.86 -34.07 12.97
N MET A 115 12.21 -33.12 13.84
CA MET A 115 13.29 -33.34 14.81
C MET A 115 12.88 -34.28 15.96
N ALA A 116 11.58 -34.32 16.30
CA ALA A 116 11.07 -35.23 17.33
C ALA A 116 11.11 -36.71 16.89
N SER A 117 10.96 -36.99 15.59
CA SER A 117 11.10 -38.35 15.05
C SER A 117 12.54 -38.87 15.07
N ASP A 118 13.55 -38.00 15.00
CA ASP A 118 14.96 -38.43 15.02
C ASP A 118 15.47 -38.68 16.45
N LEU A 119 14.95 -37.95 17.45
CA LEU A 119 15.34 -38.13 18.86
C LEU A 119 14.69 -39.34 19.52
N THR A 120 13.58 -39.86 18.98
CA THR A 120 12.92 -41.05 19.53
C THR A 120 13.74 -42.32 19.33
N GLU A 121 14.70 -42.33 18.40
CA GLU A 121 15.66 -43.43 18.22
C GLU A 121 16.84 -43.39 19.22
N LEU A 122 17.24 -42.20 19.72
CA LEU A 122 18.38 -42.07 20.64
C LEU A 122 18.03 -42.29 22.13
N VAL A 123 16.76 -42.15 22.51
CA VAL A 123 16.31 -42.30 23.91
C VAL A 123 16.11 -43.76 24.33
N LEU A 124 16.29 -44.72 23.41
CA LEU A 124 16.38 -46.14 23.74
C LEU A 124 17.79 -46.59 24.17
N SER A 125 18.74 -45.67 24.39
CA SER A 125 20.00 -45.97 25.09
C SER A 125 19.81 -45.84 26.62
N PRO A 126 19.74 -46.96 27.39
CA PRO A 126 19.29 -46.93 28.79
C PRO A 126 20.30 -46.39 29.82
N CYS A 127 21.40 -45.75 29.42
CA CYS A 127 22.57 -45.63 30.30
C CYS A 127 22.79 -44.26 30.97
N VAL A 128 21.93 -43.25 30.80
CA VAL A 128 22.20 -41.89 31.35
C VAL A 128 21.02 -41.33 32.14
N VAL A 129 20.53 -42.09 33.14
CA VAL A 129 19.49 -41.63 34.10
C VAL A 129 20.04 -41.53 35.52
N ALA A 130 21.29 -41.11 35.67
CA ALA A 130 21.86 -40.83 36.98
C ALA A 130 22.47 -39.43 37.00
N ALA A 131 21.92 -38.58 37.86
CA ALA A 131 22.42 -37.28 38.30
C ALA A 131 22.08 -36.04 37.45
N THR A 132 20.86 -35.52 37.59
CA THR A 132 20.70 -34.07 37.77
C THR A 132 19.57 -33.78 38.78
N PRO A 133 19.86 -33.13 39.93
CA PRO A 133 18.87 -32.84 40.96
C PRO A 133 17.93 -31.71 40.56
N CYS A 134 16.68 -31.93 40.92
CA CYS A 134 15.51 -31.05 40.82
C CYS A 134 15.72 -29.68 41.48
N TRP A 135 15.61 -28.61 40.69
CA TRP A 135 15.21 -27.29 41.19
C TRP A 135 14.09 -26.74 40.30
N PRO A 136 13.13 -25.98 40.85
CA PRO A 136 11.92 -25.62 40.14
C PRO A 136 12.05 -24.22 39.53
N LEU A 137 12.46 -24.10 38.27
CA LEU A 137 12.12 -22.91 37.46
C LEU A 137 12.09 -23.24 35.96
N PRO A 138 10.89 -23.42 35.37
CA PRO A 138 10.74 -23.23 33.94
C PRO A 138 9.48 -22.39 33.64
N LEU A 139 9.56 -21.06 33.75
CA LEU A 139 8.50 -20.19 33.21
C LEU A 139 8.99 -19.08 32.29
N MET A 140 10.30 -18.85 32.16
CA MET A 140 10.80 -17.78 31.28
C MET A 140 12.08 -18.17 30.55
N ASN A 141 12.01 -19.13 29.62
CA ASN A 141 13.05 -19.24 28.59
C ASN A 141 12.59 -19.93 27.29
N VAL A 142 11.40 -19.59 26.80
CA VAL A 142 10.88 -20.13 25.51
C VAL A 142 11.53 -19.46 24.28
N THR A 143 12.38 -18.44 24.47
CA THR A 143 12.90 -17.63 23.35
C THR A 143 14.35 -17.90 22.96
N ALA A 144 15.09 -18.74 23.68
CA ALA A 144 16.50 -18.99 23.37
C ALA A 144 16.83 -20.48 23.47
N GLN A 145 16.35 -21.30 22.53
CA GLN A 145 17.03 -22.55 22.24
C GLN A 145 18.20 -22.25 21.29
N PRO A 146 19.47 -22.35 21.74
CA PRO A 146 20.64 -22.23 20.89
C PRO A 146 20.69 -23.47 19.99
N GLY A 147 20.15 -23.36 18.78
CA GLY A 147 20.10 -24.48 17.84
C GLY A 147 18.98 -24.38 16.79
N ALA A 148 17.99 -23.51 16.99
CA ALA A 148 17.04 -23.21 15.93
C ALA A 148 17.80 -22.55 14.75
N PRO A 149 17.77 -23.11 13.53
CA PRO A 149 18.50 -22.57 12.39
C PRO A 149 18.00 -21.14 12.12
N GLY A 150 18.84 -20.15 12.42
CA GLY A 150 18.51 -18.73 12.29
C GLY A 150 18.12 -18.31 10.86
N SER A 151 18.33 -19.18 9.87
CA SER A 151 17.97 -18.96 8.46
C SER A 151 16.46 -18.83 8.22
N LEU A 152 15.60 -19.58 8.93
CA LEU A 152 14.14 -19.50 8.72
C LEU A 152 13.56 -18.14 9.14
N ASN A 153 14.11 -17.53 10.19
CA ASN A 153 13.68 -16.21 10.67
C ASN A 153 14.04 -15.07 9.69
N LEU A 154 15.02 -15.27 8.82
CA LEU A 154 15.38 -14.30 7.77
C LEU A 154 14.52 -14.44 6.50
N LEU A 155 14.00 -15.64 6.22
CA LEU A 155 13.18 -15.88 5.04
C LEU A 155 11.78 -15.26 5.17
N ILE A 156 11.17 -15.32 6.35
CA ILE A 156 9.82 -14.75 6.59
C ILE A 156 9.73 -13.26 6.23
N PRO A 157 10.59 -12.35 6.73
CA PRO A 157 10.52 -10.94 6.35
C PRO A 157 10.83 -10.71 4.86
N PHE A 158 11.68 -11.55 4.25
CA PHE A 158 11.96 -11.48 2.82
C PHE A 158 10.71 -11.80 1.98
N PHE A 159 10.02 -12.91 2.28
CA PHE A 159 8.81 -13.26 1.56
C PHE A 159 7.62 -12.34 1.88
N PHE A 160 7.56 -11.79 3.10
CA PHE A 160 6.61 -10.74 3.45
C PHE A 160 6.83 -9.50 2.56
N LEU A 161 8.07 -9.05 2.41
CA LEU A 161 8.42 -7.93 1.53
C LEU A 161 8.08 -8.25 0.06
N LEU A 162 8.39 -9.47 -0.40
CA LEU A 162 8.03 -9.91 -1.75
C LEU A 162 6.52 -9.90 -1.96
N SER A 163 5.74 -10.30 -0.96
CA SER A 163 4.28 -10.27 -0.99
C SER A 163 3.76 -8.84 -1.08
N LEU A 164 4.36 -7.89 -0.36
CA LEU A 164 4.03 -6.47 -0.45
C LEU A 164 4.29 -5.91 -1.85
N LEU A 165 5.40 -6.30 -2.46
CA LEU A 165 5.74 -5.91 -3.83
C LEU A 165 4.72 -6.46 -4.85
N CYS A 166 4.18 -7.64 -4.60
CA CYS A 166 3.32 -8.38 -5.52
C CYS A 166 1.82 -8.25 -5.24
N LYS A 167 1.42 -7.57 -4.16
CA LYS A 167 0.04 -7.60 -3.63
C LYS A 167 -1.04 -7.12 -4.61
N ASP A 168 -0.69 -6.24 -5.56
CA ASP A 168 -1.63 -5.71 -6.55
C ASP A 168 -1.60 -6.51 -7.87
N GLY A 169 -0.82 -7.60 -7.94
CA GLY A 169 -0.61 -8.36 -9.16
C GLY A 169 -1.81 -9.21 -9.60
N PHE A 170 -2.78 -9.45 -8.70
CA PHE A 170 -3.98 -10.23 -8.99
C PHE A 170 -5.05 -9.34 -9.64
N ARG A 171 -4.91 -9.09 -10.95
CA ARG A 171 -5.85 -8.25 -11.74
C ARG A 171 -6.03 -6.84 -11.16
N GLY A 172 -4.97 -6.27 -10.60
CA GLY A 172 -5.01 -4.96 -9.95
C GLY A 172 -5.79 -4.91 -8.65
N GLN A 173 -6.09 -6.07 -8.05
CA GLN A 173 -6.75 -6.20 -6.77
C GLN A 173 -5.83 -6.79 -5.71
N SER A 174 -6.14 -6.44 -4.48
CA SER A 174 -5.63 -6.98 -3.22
C SER A 174 -6.83 -7.17 -2.28
N PRO A 175 -6.72 -7.95 -1.19
CA PRO A 175 -7.85 -8.19 -0.27
C PRO A 175 -8.51 -6.90 0.22
N GLY A 176 -7.72 -5.93 0.66
CA GLY A 176 -8.22 -4.64 1.11
C GLY A 176 -8.82 -3.80 -0.02
N LYS A 177 -8.23 -3.83 -1.23
CA LYS A 177 -8.83 -3.13 -2.37
C LYS A 177 -10.15 -3.74 -2.80
N ALA A 178 -10.26 -5.07 -2.78
CA ALA A 178 -11.51 -5.77 -3.05
C ALA A 178 -12.59 -5.36 -2.04
N ALA A 179 -12.25 -5.25 -0.76
CA ALA A 179 -13.17 -4.81 0.29
C ALA A 179 -13.73 -3.39 0.07
N PHE A 180 -12.96 -2.49 -0.52
CA PHE A 180 -13.38 -1.10 -0.81
C PHE A 180 -13.80 -0.85 -2.26
N GLY A 181 -13.93 -1.90 -3.08
CA GLY A 181 -14.29 -1.77 -4.50
C GLY A 181 -13.24 -1.01 -5.33
N LEU A 182 -11.98 -1.02 -4.89
CA LEU A 182 -10.86 -0.37 -5.58
C LEU A 182 -10.20 -1.36 -6.54
N ARG A 183 -9.74 -0.83 -7.68
CA ARG A 183 -8.94 -1.58 -8.66
C ARG A 183 -7.86 -0.69 -9.25
N VAL A 184 -6.66 -1.24 -9.44
CA VAL A 184 -5.59 -0.57 -10.18
C VAL A 184 -5.73 -0.90 -11.65
N VAL A 185 -5.85 0.15 -12.46
CA VAL A 185 -5.98 0.05 -13.92
C VAL A 185 -4.93 0.91 -14.60
N TYR A 186 -4.60 0.58 -15.85
CA TYR A 186 -3.79 1.44 -16.71
C TYR A 186 -4.59 2.68 -17.13
N CYS A 187 -3.94 3.85 -17.17
CA CYS A 187 -4.63 5.10 -17.53
C CYS A 187 -5.11 5.13 -19.00
N ARG A 188 -4.45 4.37 -19.89
CA ARG A 188 -4.69 4.44 -21.34
C ARG A 188 -5.95 3.70 -21.78
N ASP A 189 -6.16 2.51 -21.25
CA ASP A 189 -7.18 1.54 -21.71
C ASP A 189 -8.05 1.01 -20.56
N LEU A 190 -7.77 1.44 -19.32
CA LEU A 190 -8.50 1.05 -18.11
C LEU A 190 -8.50 -0.47 -17.86
N THR A 191 -7.56 -1.19 -18.47
CA THR A 191 -7.38 -2.62 -18.22
C THR A 191 -6.70 -2.82 -16.85
N PRO A 192 -6.99 -3.93 -16.15
CA PRO A 192 -6.36 -4.22 -14.87
C PRO A 192 -4.84 -4.33 -15.03
N ILE A 193 -4.10 -3.81 -14.06
CA ILE A 193 -2.63 -3.87 -14.10
C ILE A 193 -2.13 -5.33 -14.03
N SER A 194 -1.10 -5.63 -14.83
CA SER A 194 -0.40 -6.93 -14.77
C SER A 194 0.53 -7.02 -13.57
N PHE A 195 0.91 -8.25 -13.21
CA PHE A 195 1.82 -8.53 -12.10
C PHE A 195 3.15 -7.78 -12.23
N GLY A 196 3.80 -7.85 -13.39
CA GLY A 196 5.09 -7.19 -13.63
C GLY A 196 4.99 -5.66 -13.54
N ALA A 197 3.89 -5.08 -14.02
CA ALA A 197 3.66 -3.64 -13.91
C ALA A 197 3.38 -3.20 -12.46
N SER A 198 2.66 -4.02 -11.67
CA SER A 198 2.50 -3.81 -10.23
C SER A 198 3.85 -3.82 -9.51
N LEU A 199 4.68 -4.85 -9.76
CA LEU A 199 6.00 -4.99 -9.16
C LEU A 199 6.88 -3.77 -9.47
N LYS A 200 6.97 -3.38 -10.75
CA LYS A 200 7.73 -2.20 -11.19
C LYS A 200 7.27 -0.92 -10.50
N ARG A 201 5.95 -0.72 -10.34
CA ARG A 201 5.38 0.45 -9.67
C ARG A 201 5.74 0.47 -8.18
N ASN A 202 5.55 -0.65 -7.49
CA ASN A 202 5.84 -0.76 -6.06
C ASN A 202 7.33 -0.59 -5.79
N LEU A 203 8.19 -1.20 -6.62
CA LEU A 203 9.64 -1.05 -6.51
C LEU A 203 10.09 0.42 -6.61
N ASN A 204 9.49 1.19 -7.53
CA ASN A 204 9.78 2.63 -7.65
C ASN A 204 9.29 3.44 -6.44
N HIS A 205 8.16 3.06 -5.84
CA HIS A 205 7.71 3.70 -4.60
C HIS A 205 8.66 3.41 -3.43
N TYR A 206 9.07 2.15 -3.26
CA TYR A 206 10.00 1.76 -2.20
C TYR A 206 11.40 2.35 -2.40
N SER A 207 11.90 2.44 -3.63
CA SER A 207 13.21 3.03 -3.91
C SER A 207 13.24 4.52 -3.56
N ARG A 208 12.17 5.28 -3.87
CA ARG A 208 12.03 6.70 -3.49
C ARG A 208 11.94 6.88 -1.99
N MET A 209 11.12 6.05 -1.32
CA MET A 209 11.00 6.07 0.14
C MET A 209 12.34 5.75 0.81
N TRP A 210 13.07 4.75 0.32
CA TRP A 210 14.38 4.37 0.84
C TRP A 210 15.43 5.47 0.64
N SER A 211 15.41 6.16 -0.50
CA SER A 211 16.27 7.32 -0.74
C SER A 211 15.93 8.48 0.19
N ALA A 212 14.65 8.73 0.47
CA ALA A 212 14.22 9.74 1.44
C ALA A 212 14.67 9.40 2.87
N ILE A 213 14.54 8.14 3.29
CA ILE A 213 15.01 7.66 4.60
C ILE A 213 16.53 7.82 4.72
N ARG A 214 17.30 7.43 3.68
CA ARG A 214 18.76 7.62 3.66
C ARG A 214 19.14 9.09 3.76
N ALA A 215 18.48 9.98 3.02
CA ALA A 215 18.74 11.42 3.07
C ALA A 215 18.42 12.01 4.46
N ALA A 216 17.33 11.60 5.09
CA ALA A 216 16.96 12.03 6.44
C ALA A 216 17.94 11.53 7.50
N GLY A 217 18.38 10.26 7.40
CA GLY A 217 19.38 9.66 8.29
C GLY A 217 20.75 10.34 8.20
N PHE A 218 21.17 10.73 6.98
CA PHE A 218 22.42 11.46 6.78
C PHE A 218 22.36 12.90 7.32
N SER A 219 21.23 13.59 7.11
CA SER A 219 21.02 14.96 7.61
C SER A 219 21.04 15.06 9.15
N SER A 220 20.62 14.01 9.86
CA SER A 220 20.64 13.99 11.33
C SER A 220 22.08 13.87 11.88
N ARG A 221 22.97 13.16 11.17
CA ARG A 221 24.37 12.98 11.59
C ARG A 221 25.22 14.25 11.39
N GLU A 222 24.95 15.03 10.34
CA GLU A 222 25.66 16.29 10.10
C GLU A 222 25.25 17.42 11.05
N ARG A 223 23.98 17.45 11.49
CA ARG A 223 23.51 18.43 12.49
C ARG A 223 24.14 18.22 13.87
N SER A 224 24.56 17.00 14.20
CA SER A 224 25.25 16.72 15.46
C SER A 224 26.74 17.11 15.45
N PHE A 225 27.33 17.38 14.27
CA PHE A 225 28.76 17.72 14.12
C PHE A 225 29.05 19.21 13.92
N ARG A 226 28.05 20.01 13.50
CA ARG A 226 28.17 21.48 13.52
C ARG A 226 27.94 21.94 14.95
N GLY A 227 29.05 21.99 15.68
CA GLY A 227 29.14 22.21 17.11
C GLY A 227 28.30 23.37 17.63
N ALA A 228 27.89 23.22 18.89
CA ALA A 228 27.52 24.32 19.73
C ALA A 228 28.60 25.42 19.62
N PRO A 229 28.22 26.70 19.46
CA PRO A 229 29.19 27.78 19.44
C PRO A 229 29.99 27.72 20.74
N ARG A 230 31.31 27.51 20.64
CA ARG A 230 32.22 27.71 21.77
C ARG A 230 32.07 29.17 22.20
N SER A 231 31.47 29.40 23.36
CA SER A 231 31.56 30.66 24.06
C SER A 231 33.04 30.98 24.24
N ARG A 232 33.49 32.09 23.65
CA ARG A 232 34.78 32.68 23.99
C ARG A 232 34.59 33.40 25.31
N GLU A 233 35.25 32.90 26.35
CA GLU A 233 35.64 33.68 27.53
C GLU A 233 36.98 34.38 27.24
#